data_AF-A0A352DQA3-F1
#
_entry.id   AF-A0A352DQA3-F1
#
_cell.length_a   1.000
_cell.length_b   1.000
_cell.length_c   1.000
_cell.angle_alpha   90.00
_cell.angle_beta   90.00
_cell.angle_gamma   90.00
#
_symmetry.space_group_name_H-M   'P 1'
#
loop_
_entity.id
_entity.type
_entity.pdbx_description
1 polymer ?
#
loop_
_entity_poly.entity_id
_entity_poly.type
_entity_poly.pdbx_seq_one_letter_code
_entity_poly.pdbx_strand_id
1 'polypeptide(L)'
;YRLLYDQLTNVYGLDNLIWEWTGYTTPESADWYPGDDVVDMVGYDKYNGIDGIPNLSSISSTFYSLVKGVNGEKMVAMSENDSIPSLENLQNDKAAWLYFCPWYKNYITAEMYNPQDELEKIYNSEYCITLDELPDLYSYPINAEPSSKPTAAETVNATEGNTKILYGDANLDGKVNVSDAVTVLQYAANKTKYPLAGQALVNADVDGESGITGSDAITIQKVDASIIRQADLPITK
;
A
#
# COMPACT_ATOMS: atom_id res chain seq x y z
N TYR A 1 -5.19 -16.04 -22.50
CA TYR A 1 -4.34 -14.86 -22.21
C TYR A 1 -3.30 -14.61 -23.30
N ARG A 2 -2.22 -15.42 -23.41
CA ARG A 2 -1.11 -15.17 -24.35
C ARG A 2 -1.51 -15.01 -25.82
N LEU A 3 -2.48 -15.80 -26.31
CA LEU A 3 -3.00 -15.61 -27.68
C LEU A 3 -3.65 -14.23 -27.86
N LEU A 4 -4.42 -13.75 -26.88
CA LEU A 4 -5.05 -12.44 -26.95
C LEU A 4 -4.00 -11.32 -26.92
N TYR A 5 -3.01 -11.45 -26.03
CA TYR A 5 -1.86 -10.53 -25.98
C TYR A 5 -1.16 -10.45 -27.33
N ASP A 6 -0.79 -11.59 -27.92
CA ASP A 6 -0.12 -11.62 -29.22
C ASP A 6 -0.98 -10.99 -30.33
N GLN A 7 -2.27 -11.34 -30.39
CA GLN A 7 -3.16 -10.77 -31.40
C GLN A 7 -3.31 -9.26 -31.23
N LEU A 8 -3.64 -8.77 -30.03
CA LEU A 8 -3.88 -7.35 -29.80
C LEU A 8 -2.59 -6.52 -29.90
N THR A 9 -1.54 -6.93 -29.21
CA THR A 9 -0.28 -6.16 -29.11
C THR A 9 0.58 -6.32 -30.36
N ASN A 10 0.83 -7.55 -30.83
CA ASN A 10 1.80 -7.79 -31.91
C ASN A 10 1.18 -7.77 -33.30
N VAL A 11 -0.01 -8.38 -33.47
CA VAL A 11 -0.66 -8.47 -34.79
C VAL A 11 -1.44 -7.20 -35.13
N TYR A 12 -2.28 -6.72 -34.20
CA TYR A 12 -3.08 -5.50 -34.38
C TYR A 12 -2.33 -4.22 -33.99
N GLY A 13 -1.19 -4.33 -33.30
CA GLY A 13 -0.36 -3.18 -32.95
C GLY A 13 -0.97 -2.26 -31.89
N LEU A 14 -1.82 -2.77 -31.01
CA LEU A 14 -2.41 -2.00 -29.92
C LEU A 14 -1.37 -1.82 -28.80
N ASP A 15 -0.88 -0.59 -28.63
CA ASP A 15 0.13 -0.17 -27.67
C ASP A 15 -0.44 0.70 -26.52
N ASN A 16 -1.77 0.81 -26.47
CA ASN A 16 -2.52 1.64 -25.52
C ASN A 16 -3.29 0.82 -24.46
N LEU A 17 -2.93 -0.45 -24.29
CA LEU A 17 -3.57 -1.38 -23.35
C LEU A 17 -2.68 -1.58 -22.12
N ILE A 18 -3.28 -1.49 -20.94
CA ILE A 18 -2.69 -1.95 -19.68
C ILE A 18 -3.32 -3.32 -19.37
N TRP A 19 -2.49 -4.35 -19.26
CA TRP A 19 -2.89 -5.73 -19.13
C TRP A 19 -3.06 -6.14 -17.66
N GLU A 20 -4.30 -6.10 -17.18
CA GLU A 20 -4.66 -6.58 -15.84
C GLU A 20 -5.02 -8.07 -15.86
N TRP A 21 -4.40 -8.86 -14.98
CA TRP A 21 -4.77 -10.25 -14.76
C TRP A 21 -5.46 -10.41 -13.41
N THR A 22 -6.71 -10.87 -13.42
CA THR A 22 -7.43 -11.19 -12.19
C THR A 22 -6.92 -12.51 -11.61
N GLY A 23 -6.32 -12.42 -10.41
CA GLY A 23 -5.77 -13.55 -9.68
C GLY A 23 -6.57 -13.90 -8.43
N TYR A 24 -6.36 -15.11 -7.93
CA TYR A 24 -6.83 -15.56 -6.63
C TYR A 24 -5.65 -15.99 -5.76
N THR A 25 -5.91 -16.36 -4.50
CA THR A 25 -4.88 -16.74 -3.52
C THR A 25 -4.97 -18.22 -3.12
N THR A 26 -5.57 -19.06 -3.97
CA THR A 26 -5.54 -20.52 -3.75
C THR A 26 -4.15 -21.08 -4.12
N PRO A 27 -3.76 -22.25 -3.61
CA PRO A 27 -2.47 -22.87 -3.96
C PRO A 27 -2.26 -23.03 -5.47
N GLU A 28 -3.33 -23.30 -6.21
CA GLU A 28 -3.29 -23.51 -7.67
C GLU A 28 -3.27 -22.19 -8.46
N SER A 29 -3.54 -21.04 -7.82
CA SER A 29 -3.66 -19.76 -8.51
C SER A 29 -2.37 -19.36 -9.25
N ALA A 30 -1.21 -19.79 -8.75
CA ALA A 30 0.07 -19.57 -9.41
C ALA A 30 0.16 -20.24 -10.79
N ASP A 31 -0.50 -21.40 -10.99
CA ASP A 31 -0.50 -22.13 -12.27
C ASP A 31 -1.28 -21.38 -13.37
N TRP A 32 -2.14 -20.43 -12.98
CA TRP A 32 -2.97 -19.64 -13.89
C TRP A 32 -2.32 -18.29 -14.26
N TYR A 33 -1.23 -17.92 -13.61
CA TYR A 33 -0.53 -16.67 -13.88
C TYR A 33 0.13 -16.71 -15.28
N PRO A 34 -0.22 -15.81 -16.21
CA PRO A 34 0.27 -15.87 -17.59
C PRO A 34 1.78 -15.65 -17.72
N GLY A 35 2.39 -14.90 -16.80
CA GLY A 35 3.81 -14.52 -16.79
C GLY A 35 4.03 -13.01 -16.80
N ASP A 36 5.15 -12.57 -16.22
CA ASP A 36 5.48 -11.14 -16.02
C ASP A 36 5.67 -10.34 -17.32
N ASP A 37 5.93 -11.05 -18.43
CA ASP A 37 6.15 -10.49 -19.77
C ASP A 37 4.86 -10.02 -20.46
N VAL A 38 3.69 -10.45 -19.96
CA VAL A 38 2.40 -10.16 -20.58
C VAL A 38 1.37 -9.57 -19.61
N VAL A 39 1.72 -9.39 -18.33
CA VAL A 39 0.86 -8.81 -17.29
C VAL A 39 1.48 -7.52 -16.76
N ASP A 40 0.70 -6.45 -16.69
CA ASP A 40 1.13 -5.17 -16.13
C ASP A 40 0.71 -5.01 -14.66
N MET A 41 -0.46 -5.53 -14.30
CA MET A 41 -1.02 -5.44 -12.94
C MET A 41 -1.94 -6.61 -12.60
N VAL A 42 -2.21 -6.80 -11.32
CA VAL A 42 -3.03 -7.91 -10.79
C VAL A 42 -4.32 -7.37 -10.20
N GLY A 43 -5.45 -7.92 -10.63
CA GLY A 43 -6.77 -7.68 -10.04
C GLY A 43 -7.17 -8.79 -9.06
N TYR A 44 -8.09 -8.48 -8.16
CA TYR A 44 -8.80 -9.45 -7.32
C TYR A 44 -10.27 -9.06 -7.18
N ASP A 45 -11.17 -10.03 -7.36
CA ASP A 45 -12.61 -9.81 -7.27
C ASP A 45 -13.13 -10.19 -5.86
N LYS A 46 -13.46 -9.18 -5.06
CA LYS A 46 -13.92 -9.33 -3.68
C LYS A 46 -15.45 -9.33 -3.59
N TYR A 47 -16.05 -10.52 -3.52
CA TYR A 47 -17.47 -10.69 -3.17
C TYR A 47 -17.60 -11.50 -1.89
N ASN A 48 -17.58 -10.82 -0.75
CA ASN A 48 -17.54 -11.44 0.58
C ASN A 48 -18.57 -10.86 1.56
N GLY A 49 -19.51 -10.05 1.08
CA GLY A 49 -20.72 -9.67 1.80
C GLY A 49 -21.57 -10.90 2.09
N ILE A 50 -22.03 -11.02 3.34
CA ILE A 50 -22.88 -12.12 3.79
C ILE A 50 -24.13 -11.52 4.44
N ASP A 51 -25.29 -12.14 4.19
CA ASP A 51 -26.57 -11.82 4.83
C ASP A 51 -27.01 -10.34 4.73
N GLY A 52 -26.57 -9.63 3.69
CA GLY A 52 -26.92 -8.23 3.46
C GLY A 52 -26.30 -7.26 4.46
N ILE A 53 -25.16 -7.64 5.02
CA ILE A 53 -24.33 -6.79 5.86
C ILE A 53 -23.10 -6.34 5.05
N PRO A 54 -22.78 -5.04 5.04
CA PRO A 54 -21.56 -4.54 4.43
C PRO A 54 -20.32 -5.25 4.98
N ASN A 55 -19.45 -5.74 4.10
CA ASN A 55 -18.17 -6.30 4.49
C ASN A 55 -17.03 -5.29 4.26
N LEU A 56 -16.77 -4.51 5.30
CA LEU A 56 -15.77 -3.43 5.31
C LEU A 56 -14.32 -3.92 5.45
N SER A 57 -14.07 -5.24 5.45
CA SER A 57 -12.72 -5.79 5.55
C SER A 57 -11.85 -5.36 4.38
N SER A 58 -10.60 -4.98 4.67
CA SER A 58 -9.56 -4.69 3.68
C SER A 58 -9.02 -5.93 2.96
N ILE A 59 -9.40 -7.14 3.42
CA ILE A 59 -8.85 -8.43 2.97
C ILE A 59 -7.30 -8.41 2.83
N SER A 60 -6.63 -7.83 3.82
CA SER A 60 -5.18 -7.58 3.82
C SER A 60 -4.33 -8.82 3.60
N SER A 61 -4.71 -9.98 4.14
CA SER A 61 -4.03 -11.25 3.87
C SER A 61 -4.06 -11.63 2.39
N THR A 62 -5.19 -11.40 1.71
CA THR A 62 -5.33 -11.58 0.26
C THR A 62 -4.44 -10.59 -0.49
N PHE A 63 -4.50 -9.30 -0.13
CA PHE A 63 -3.65 -8.25 -0.72
C PHE A 63 -2.17 -8.65 -0.68
N TYR A 64 -1.63 -8.96 0.51
CA TYR A 64 -0.22 -9.32 0.66
C TYR A 64 0.14 -10.64 -0.02
N SER A 65 -0.80 -11.59 -0.12
CA SER A 65 -0.58 -12.84 -0.85
C SER A 65 -0.42 -12.59 -2.35
N LEU A 66 -1.21 -11.70 -2.93
CA LEU A 66 -1.09 -11.30 -4.34
C LEU A 66 0.20 -10.52 -4.58
N VAL A 67 0.51 -9.53 -3.73
CA VAL A 67 1.77 -8.77 -3.79
C VAL A 67 2.97 -9.73 -3.75
N LYS A 68 2.95 -10.70 -2.84
CA LYS A 68 4.00 -11.73 -2.77
C LYS A 68 4.02 -12.62 -4.01
N GLY A 69 2.87 -12.98 -4.56
CA GLY A 69 2.74 -13.81 -5.76
C GLY A 69 3.43 -13.22 -6.99
N VAL A 70 3.51 -11.89 -7.06
CA VAL A 70 4.22 -11.15 -8.11
C VAL A 70 5.53 -10.53 -7.63
N ASN A 71 6.10 -11.03 -6.53
CA ASN A 71 7.35 -10.55 -5.92
C ASN A 71 7.39 -9.04 -5.61
N GLY A 72 6.25 -8.39 -5.46
CA GLY A 72 6.13 -6.94 -5.28
C GLY A 72 6.48 -6.12 -6.52
N GLU A 73 6.58 -6.73 -7.70
CA GLU A 73 6.97 -6.06 -8.95
C GLU A 73 5.77 -5.55 -9.76
N LYS A 74 4.54 -5.97 -9.42
CA LYS A 74 3.30 -5.55 -10.09
C LYS A 74 2.35 -4.92 -9.07
N MET A 75 1.61 -3.90 -9.51
CA MET A 75 0.55 -3.29 -8.69
C MET A 75 -0.61 -4.29 -8.50
N VAL A 76 -1.30 -4.18 -7.38
CA VAL A 76 -2.43 -5.05 -7.02
C VAL A 76 -3.67 -4.18 -6.79
N ALA A 77 -4.77 -4.51 -7.46
CA ALA A 77 -6.03 -3.79 -7.44
C ALA A 77 -7.21 -4.69 -7.05
N MET A 78 -8.26 -4.08 -6.53
CA MET A 78 -9.54 -4.74 -6.27
C MET A 78 -10.44 -4.50 -7.50
N SER A 79 -10.23 -5.33 -8.53
CA SER A 79 -10.80 -5.18 -9.87
C SER A 79 -12.32 -5.23 -9.90
N GLU A 80 -12.90 -5.98 -8.96
CA GLU A 80 -14.33 -5.95 -8.66
C GLU A 80 -14.55 -6.06 -7.15
N ASN A 81 -15.64 -5.47 -6.66
CA ASN A 81 -16.12 -5.75 -5.31
C ASN A 81 -17.62 -5.57 -5.11
N ASP A 82 -18.13 -6.14 -4.01
CA ASP A 82 -19.40 -5.74 -3.42
C ASP A 82 -19.23 -4.51 -2.52
N SER A 83 -18.88 -4.71 -1.26
CA SER A 83 -18.55 -3.66 -0.30
C SER A 83 -17.13 -3.15 -0.53
N ILE A 84 -16.97 -1.84 -0.58
CA ILE A 84 -15.66 -1.19 -0.51
C ILE A 84 -15.14 -1.39 0.92
N PRO A 85 -13.85 -1.74 1.12
CA PRO A 85 -13.25 -1.73 2.44
C PRO A 85 -13.37 -0.36 3.11
N SER A 86 -13.56 -0.31 4.43
CA SER A 86 -13.56 1.00 5.11
C SER A 86 -12.18 1.66 5.04
N LEU A 87 -12.18 3.00 5.01
CA LEU A 87 -10.98 3.82 5.06
C LEU A 87 -10.04 3.41 6.21
N GLU A 88 -10.61 3.16 7.39
CA GLU A 88 -9.85 2.77 8.58
C GLU A 88 -9.17 1.41 8.39
N ASN A 89 -9.86 0.42 7.85
CA ASN A 89 -9.26 -0.90 7.64
C ASN A 89 -8.15 -0.84 6.59
N LEU A 90 -8.34 -0.09 5.50
CA LEU A 90 -7.29 0.12 4.49
C LEU A 90 -6.04 0.76 5.12
N GLN A 91 -6.23 1.82 5.91
CA GLN A 91 -5.14 2.55 6.55
C GLN A 91 -4.46 1.78 7.68
N ASN A 92 -5.22 1.05 8.50
CA ASN A 92 -4.69 0.27 9.62
C ASN A 92 -3.93 -0.96 9.11
N ASP A 93 -4.49 -1.68 8.14
CA ASP A 93 -3.89 -2.92 7.63
C ASP A 93 -2.80 -2.66 6.58
N LYS A 94 -2.67 -1.42 6.11
CA LYS A 94 -1.80 -1.01 4.99
C LYS A 94 -2.09 -1.82 3.72
N ALA A 95 -3.36 -2.18 3.52
CA ALA A 95 -3.83 -2.86 2.32
C ALA A 95 -4.01 -1.84 1.19
N ALA A 96 -2.90 -1.49 0.54
CA ALA A 96 -2.84 -0.45 -0.49
C ALA A 96 -3.31 -0.97 -1.86
N TRP A 97 -4.57 -1.38 -1.95
CA TRP A 97 -5.23 -1.69 -3.23
C TRP A 97 -5.15 -0.46 -4.15
N LEU A 98 -4.64 -0.64 -5.37
CA LEU A 98 -4.43 0.46 -6.33
C LEU A 98 -5.72 1.21 -6.64
N TYR A 99 -6.80 0.46 -6.86
CA TYR A 99 -8.16 0.97 -7.01
C TYR A 99 -9.15 -0.07 -6.44
N PHE A 100 -10.39 0.37 -6.23
CA PHE A 100 -11.55 -0.50 -5.97
C PHE A 100 -12.64 -0.19 -6.99
N CYS A 101 -13.45 -1.18 -7.35
CA CYS A 101 -14.49 -1.05 -8.37
C CYS A 101 -15.74 -1.83 -7.97
N PRO A 102 -16.67 -1.21 -7.23
CA PRO A 102 -17.94 -1.82 -6.90
C PRO A 102 -18.69 -2.17 -8.18
N TRP A 103 -19.32 -3.34 -8.19
CA TRP A 103 -20.15 -3.71 -9.33
C TRP A 103 -21.35 -2.76 -9.50
N TYR A 104 -22.00 -2.81 -10.66
CA TYR A 104 -23.09 -1.90 -10.97
C TYR A 104 -24.36 -2.14 -10.12
N LYS A 105 -25.32 -1.21 -10.20
CA LYS A 105 -26.63 -1.26 -9.54
C LYS A 105 -26.47 -1.40 -8.03
N ASN A 106 -27.11 -2.41 -7.43
CA ASN A 106 -27.24 -2.53 -5.98
C ASN A 106 -25.90 -2.63 -5.27
N TYR A 107 -24.86 -3.17 -5.91
CA TYR A 107 -23.54 -3.27 -5.29
C TYR A 107 -22.99 -1.91 -4.89
N ILE A 108 -23.23 -0.83 -5.65
CA ILE A 108 -22.86 0.54 -5.25
C ILE A 108 -24.02 1.33 -4.62
N THR A 109 -25.26 1.13 -5.05
CA THR A 109 -26.38 2.00 -4.62
C THR A 109 -27.12 1.52 -3.38
N ALA A 110 -26.85 0.31 -2.87
CA ALA A 110 -27.60 -0.24 -1.74
C ALA A 110 -26.78 -0.20 -0.44
N GLU A 111 -27.41 0.30 0.61
CA GLU A 111 -26.88 0.36 1.99
C GLU A 111 -26.36 -0.98 2.50
N MET A 112 -26.93 -2.10 2.04
CA MET A 112 -26.50 -3.44 2.43
C MET A 112 -25.07 -3.79 1.96
N TYR A 113 -24.53 -3.07 0.98
CA TYR A 113 -23.17 -3.26 0.47
C TYR A 113 -22.28 -2.07 0.76
N ASN A 114 -22.77 -0.86 0.44
CA ASN A 114 -22.02 0.37 0.60
C ASN A 114 -22.91 1.40 1.30
N PRO A 115 -22.86 1.46 2.64
CA PRO A 115 -23.55 2.49 3.40
C PRO A 115 -23.14 3.89 2.96
N GLN A 116 -24.10 4.82 2.93
CA GLN A 116 -23.83 6.18 2.45
C GLN A 116 -22.72 6.88 3.27
N ASP A 117 -22.68 6.67 4.59
CA ASP A 117 -21.67 7.28 5.48
C ASP A 117 -20.26 6.74 5.22
N GLU A 118 -20.11 5.44 4.96
CA GLU A 118 -18.82 4.85 4.56
C GLU A 118 -18.37 5.35 3.18
N LEU A 119 -19.29 5.52 2.23
CA LEU A 119 -19.00 6.12 0.93
C LEU A 119 -18.53 7.57 1.07
N GLU A 120 -19.27 8.39 1.81
CA GLU A 120 -18.89 9.79 2.07
C GLU A 120 -17.52 9.87 2.74
N LYS A 121 -17.23 8.99 3.69
CA LYS A 121 -15.96 8.95 4.41
C LYS A 121 -14.78 8.62 3.49
N ILE A 122 -14.87 7.58 2.66
CA ILE A 122 -13.75 7.18 1.82
C ILE A 122 -13.53 8.17 0.66
N TYR A 123 -14.59 8.59 -0.03
CA TYR A 123 -14.49 9.47 -1.20
C TYR A 123 -14.11 10.91 -0.86
N ASN A 124 -14.28 11.37 0.38
CA ASN A 124 -13.81 12.69 0.84
C ASN A 124 -12.49 12.60 1.63
N SER A 125 -11.77 11.47 1.56
CA SER A 125 -10.49 11.30 2.25
C SER A 125 -9.31 11.59 1.34
N GLU A 126 -8.24 12.14 1.90
CA GLU A 126 -6.94 12.32 1.22
C GLU A 126 -6.28 11.00 0.78
N TYR A 127 -6.83 9.85 1.19
CA TYR A 127 -6.36 8.53 0.79
C TYR A 127 -6.93 8.08 -0.56
N CYS A 128 -8.14 8.54 -0.91
CA CYS A 128 -8.87 8.08 -2.09
C CYS A 128 -8.82 9.14 -3.19
N ILE A 129 -8.12 8.86 -4.28
CA ILE A 129 -8.09 9.74 -5.45
C ILE A 129 -9.43 9.70 -6.18
N THR A 130 -10.06 10.86 -6.37
CA THR A 130 -11.31 11.05 -7.11
C THR A 130 -11.09 11.66 -8.50
N LEU A 131 -12.15 11.71 -9.30
CA LEU A 131 -12.08 12.21 -10.68
C LEU A 131 -11.55 13.65 -10.77
N ASP A 132 -11.93 14.51 -9.83
CA ASP A 132 -11.52 15.91 -9.78
C ASP A 132 -10.06 16.13 -9.35
N GLU A 133 -9.41 15.09 -8.82
CA GLU A 133 -8.01 15.11 -8.39
C GLU A 133 -7.05 14.54 -9.44
N LEU A 134 -7.58 13.88 -10.48
CA LEU A 134 -6.74 13.33 -11.55
C LEU A 134 -6.05 14.46 -12.33
N PRO A 135 -4.77 14.28 -12.72
CA PRO A 135 -4.11 15.22 -13.61
C PRO A 135 -4.71 15.11 -15.01
N ASP A 136 -4.43 16.10 -15.88
CA ASP A 136 -4.80 16.01 -17.29
C ASP A 136 -4.01 14.89 -17.98
N LEU A 137 -4.65 13.73 -18.15
CA LEU A 137 -4.04 12.55 -18.75
C LEU A 137 -3.68 12.73 -20.23
N TYR A 138 -4.30 13.68 -20.94
CA TYR A 138 -3.96 13.96 -22.35
C TYR A 138 -2.66 14.74 -22.51
N SER A 139 -2.31 15.56 -21.51
CA SER A 139 -1.07 16.35 -21.51
C SER A 139 -0.07 15.88 -20.46
N TYR A 140 -0.35 14.77 -19.77
CA TYR A 140 0.51 14.24 -18.73
C TYR A 140 1.88 13.85 -19.29
N PRO A 141 2.99 14.30 -18.66
CA PRO A 141 4.31 14.07 -19.20
C PRO A 141 4.74 12.60 -19.01
N ILE A 142 4.76 11.84 -20.11
CA ILE A 142 5.15 10.41 -20.13
C ILE A 142 6.67 10.20 -19.94
N ASN A 143 7.48 11.22 -20.26
CA ASN A 143 8.94 11.19 -20.15
C ASN A 143 9.50 12.14 -19.08
N ALA A 144 8.65 12.70 -18.22
CA ALA A 144 9.17 13.32 -17.02
C ALA A 144 9.66 12.20 -16.10
N GLU A 145 10.90 12.29 -15.60
CA GLU A 145 11.21 11.59 -14.35
C GLU A 145 10.09 11.91 -13.35
N PRO A 146 9.62 10.93 -12.55
CA PRO A 146 8.48 11.14 -11.66
C PRO A 146 8.67 12.42 -10.83
N SER A 147 7.98 13.47 -11.25
CA SER A 147 8.01 14.79 -10.66
C SER A 147 6.97 14.86 -9.57
N SER A 148 7.23 14.13 -8.48
CA SER A 148 7.04 14.59 -7.11
C SER A 148 7.26 13.41 -6.16
N LYS A 149 8.24 13.57 -5.28
CA LYS A 149 8.18 13.02 -3.93
C LYS A 149 6.75 13.22 -3.38
N PRO A 150 6.21 12.31 -2.53
CA PRO A 150 5.22 12.74 -1.54
C PRO A 150 5.80 13.96 -0.86
N THR A 151 5.03 15.05 -0.77
CA THR A 151 5.45 16.30 -0.12
C THR A 151 6.16 15.96 1.19
N ALA A 152 7.49 16.01 1.15
CA ALA A 152 8.29 15.89 2.34
C ALA A 152 7.95 17.14 3.15
N ALA A 153 7.28 16.92 4.29
CA ALA A 153 7.17 17.92 5.31
C ALA A 153 8.56 18.52 5.56
N GLU A 154 8.55 19.85 5.68
CA GLU A 154 9.69 20.75 5.71
C GLU A 154 10.98 20.15 6.31
N THR A 155 12.07 20.24 5.54
CA THR A 155 13.44 20.17 6.08
C THR A 155 13.62 21.30 7.09
N VAL A 156 13.41 21.00 8.37
CA VAL A 156 13.91 21.82 9.47
C VAL A 156 15.42 21.56 9.59
N ASN A 157 16.17 22.65 9.47
CA ASN A 157 17.62 22.66 9.64
C ASN A 157 18.02 22.04 10.99
N ALA A 158 18.90 21.04 10.92
CA ALA A 158 19.54 20.45 12.08
C ALA A 158 20.33 21.53 12.83
N THR A 159 19.89 21.83 14.05
CA THR A 159 20.73 22.48 15.05
C THR A 159 21.28 21.37 15.93
N GLU A 160 22.61 21.21 15.93
CA GLU A 160 23.35 20.36 16.86
C GLU A 160 22.94 20.69 18.30
N GLY A 161 22.32 19.73 18.97
CA GLY A 161 21.84 19.91 20.33
C GLY A 161 21.41 18.60 20.97
N ASN A 162 22.39 17.86 21.51
CA ASN A 162 22.24 16.86 22.57
C ASN A 162 20.88 16.11 22.58
N THR A 163 20.62 15.29 21.55
CA THR A 163 19.31 14.66 21.35
C THR A 163 19.14 13.46 22.26
N LYS A 164 18.16 13.57 23.16
CA LYS A 164 17.58 12.45 23.90
C LYS A 164 17.20 11.33 22.92
N ILE A 165 17.65 10.11 23.18
CA ILE A 165 17.28 8.94 22.37
C ILE A 165 15.76 8.73 22.48
N LEU A 166 15.09 8.67 21.33
CA LEU A 166 13.68 8.33 21.19
C LEU A 166 13.61 7.11 20.27
N TYR A 167 13.70 5.92 20.84
CA TYR A 167 13.58 4.68 20.07
C TYR A 167 12.30 4.69 19.24
N GLY A 168 12.33 4.18 18.02
CA GLY A 168 11.19 4.19 17.09
C GLY A 168 11.01 5.48 16.27
N ASP A 169 11.66 6.60 16.62
CA ASP A 169 11.65 7.84 15.82
C ASP A 169 12.76 7.80 14.76
N ALA A 170 12.56 6.96 13.73
CA ALA A 170 13.54 6.71 12.68
C ALA A 170 13.71 7.89 11.72
N ASN A 171 12.68 8.74 11.57
CA ASN A 171 12.73 9.91 10.70
C ASN A 171 13.18 11.20 11.42
N LEU A 172 13.35 11.16 12.74
CA LEU A 172 13.77 12.26 13.62
C LEU A 172 12.77 13.42 13.69
N ASP A 173 11.47 13.14 13.55
CA ASP A 173 10.40 14.14 13.64
C ASP A 173 9.89 14.36 15.07
N GLY A 174 10.40 13.59 16.05
CA GLY A 174 10.04 13.67 17.46
C GLY A 174 8.75 12.95 17.83
N LYS A 175 8.14 12.22 16.89
CA LYS A 175 6.99 11.34 17.08
C LYS A 175 7.41 9.92 16.71
N VAL A 176 6.63 8.94 17.18
CA VAL A 176 6.83 7.55 16.78
C VAL A 176 5.52 7.06 16.19
N ASN A 177 5.51 6.88 14.87
CA ASN A 177 4.32 6.52 14.12
C ASN A 177 4.68 5.73 12.85
N VAL A 178 3.68 5.47 11.99
CA VAL A 178 3.90 4.74 10.73
C VAL A 178 4.99 5.36 9.82
N SER A 179 5.22 6.67 9.86
CA SER A 179 6.23 7.34 9.03
C SER A 179 7.64 6.83 9.34
N ASP A 180 7.90 6.48 10.60
CA ASP A 180 9.15 5.87 11.04
C ASP A 180 9.28 4.43 10.54
N ALA A 181 8.19 3.65 10.61
CA ALA A 181 8.17 2.29 10.07
C ALA A 181 8.42 2.27 8.56
N VAL A 182 7.86 3.23 7.81
CA VAL A 182 8.14 3.41 6.37
C VAL A 182 9.61 3.77 6.14
N THR A 183 10.17 4.65 6.96
CA THR A 183 11.58 5.04 6.91
C THR A 183 12.52 3.84 7.11
N VAL A 184 12.18 2.98 8.07
CA VAL A 184 12.87 1.71 8.32
C VAL A 184 12.76 0.76 7.11
N LEU A 185 11.57 0.57 6.55
CA LEU A 185 11.36 -0.32 5.40
C LEU A 185 12.09 0.18 4.15
N GLN A 186 12.10 1.48 3.90
CA GLN A 186 12.84 2.10 2.79
C GLN A 186 14.35 1.87 2.93
N TYR A 187 14.90 2.08 4.13
CA TYR A 187 16.30 1.77 4.42
C TYR A 187 16.62 0.29 4.24
N ALA A 188 15.78 -0.59 4.80
CA ALA A 188 15.96 -2.04 4.70
C ALA A 188 15.91 -2.54 3.24
N ALA A 189 15.03 -1.96 2.42
CA ALA A 189 14.87 -2.32 1.00
C ALA A 189 15.99 -1.75 0.11
N ASN A 190 16.46 -0.52 0.37
CA ASN A 190 17.50 0.11 -0.44
C ASN A 190 18.30 1.18 0.34
N LYS A 191 19.30 0.73 1.10
CA LYS A 191 20.20 1.57 1.91
C LYS A 191 20.91 2.67 1.13
N THR A 192 21.20 2.43 -0.16
CA THR A 192 21.87 3.41 -1.02
C THR A 192 20.95 4.57 -1.38
N LYS A 193 19.67 4.28 -1.65
CA LYS A 193 18.67 5.30 -2.03
C LYS A 193 18.08 6.00 -0.80
N TYR A 194 17.93 5.30 0.31
CA TYR A 194 17.32 5.80 1.54
C TYR A 194 18.26 5.61 2.73
N PRO A 195 19.41 6.31 2.79
CA PRO A 195 20.38 6.10 3.86
C PRO A 195 19.87 6.64 5.19
N LEU A 196 20.06 5.86 6.26
CA LEU A 196 19.96 6.31 7.64
C LEU A 196 21.36 6.54 8.21
N ALA A 197 21.51 7.57 9.04
CA ALA A 197 22.78 7.92 9.65
C ALA A 197 22.59 8.45 11.08
N GLY A 198 23.63 8.33 11.90
CA GLY A 198 23.65 8.89 13.25
C GLY A 198 22.49 8.40 14.13
N GLN A 199 21.76 9.34 14.74
CA GLN A 199 20.67 9.04 15.68
C GLN A 199 19.51 8.26 15.03
N ALA A 200 19.27 8.44 13.73
CA ALA A 200 18.24 7.70 13.01
C ALA A 200 18.52 6.19 13.00
N LEU A 201 19.79 5.77 12.94
CA LEU A 201 20.14 4.34 13.02
C LEU A 201 19.84 3.76 14.40
N VAL A 202 20.11 4.55 15.46
CA VAL A 202 19.89 4.14 16.85
C VAL A 202 18.39 4.10 17.17
N ASN A 203 17.63 5.08 16.69
CA ASN A 203 16.19 5.11 16.88
C ASN A 203 15.49 4.02 16.06
N ALA A 204 16.00 3.65 14.89
CA ALA A 204 15.39 2.66 14.01
C ALA A 204 15.51 1.21 14.49
N ASP A 205 16.57 0.86 15.23
CA ASP A 205 16.81 -0.49 15.77
C ASP A 205 16.08 -0.65 17.11
N VAL A 206 14.92 -1.33 17.09
CA VAL A 206 13.96 -1.35 18.19
C VAL A 206 13.45 -2.74 18.55
N ASP A 207 13.68 -3.74 17.71
CA ASP A 207 13.12 -5.08 17.89
C ASP A 207 13.98 -5.99 18.78
N GLY A 208 15.16 -5.51 19.20
CA GLY A 208 16.09 -6.22 20.07
C GLY A 208 17.03 -7.18 19.33
N GLU A 209 16.95 -7.24 18.00
CA GLU A 209 17.91 -7.93 17.15
C GLU A 209 18.89 -6.93 16.54
N SER A 210 20.13 -7.37 16.25
CA SER A 210 21.11 -6.42 15.74
C SER A 210 20.84 -6.05 14.28
N GLY A 211 20.65 -4.75 14.05
CA GLY A 211 20.58 -4.18 12.72
C GLY A 211 19.15 -3.95 12.24
N ILE A 212 19.00 -2.97 11.34
CA ILE A 212 17.70 -2.45 10.93
C ILE A 212 17.08 -3.31 9.83
N THR A 213 15.93 -3.91 10.14
CA THR A 213 15.18 -4.81 9.26
C THR A 213 13.69 -4.47 9.23
N GLY A 214 12.88 -5.26 8.50
CA GLY A 214 11.42 -5.10 8.54
C GLY A 214 10.79 -5.43 9.90
N SER A 215 11.49 -6.15 10.78
CA SER A 215 10.99 -6.50 12.11
C SER A 215 10.99 -5.28 13.06
N ASP A 216 11.94 -4.36 12.90
CA ASP A 216 11.92 -3.04 13.53
C ASP A 216 10.70 -2.21 13.11
N ALA A 217 10.40 -2.19 11.80
CA ALA A 217 9.23 -1.48 11.29
C ALA A 217 7.92 -2.03 11.87
N ILE A 218 7.82 -3.36 12.01
CA ILE A 218 6.68 -4.01 12.67
C ILE A 218 6.59 -3.61 14.15
N THR A 219 7.74 -3.49 14.83
CA THR A 219 7.78 -3.09 16.25
C THR A 219 7.33 -1.64 16.43
N ILE A 220 7.75 -0.73 15.56
CA ILE A 220 7.26 0.65 15.50
C ILE A 220 5.75 0.69 15.22
N GLN A 221 5.25 -0.10 14.27
CA GLN A 221 3.81 -0.19 13.97
C GLN A 221 2.99 -0.70 15.18
N LYS A 222 3.54 -1.64 15.96
CA LYS A 222 2.89 -2.09 17.21
C LYS A 222 2.82 -0.98 18.25
N VAL A 223 3.79 -0.05 18.27
CA VAL A 223 3.77 1.11 19.16
C VAL A 223 2.76 2.15 18.70
N ASP A 224 2.72 2.45 17.40
CA ASP A 224 1.70 3.33 16.78
C ASP A 224 0.27 2.81 17.04
N ALA A 225 0.08 1.49 16.91
CA ALA A 225 -1.18 0.80 17.22
C ALA A 225 -1.48 0.65 18.73
N SER A 226 -0.64 1.21 19.61
CA SER A 226 -0.77 1.10 21.08
C SER A 226 -0.79 -0.34 21.63
N ILE A 227 -0.28 -1.31 20.86
CA ILE A 227 -0.12 -2.71 21.28
C ILE A 227 1.06 -2.83 22.25
N ILE A 228 2.10 -2.03 22.03
CA ILE A 228 3.28 -1.90 22.89
C ILE A 228 3.48 -0.42 23.22
N ARG A 229 4.02 -0.08 24.39
CA ARG A 229 4.28 1.32 24.71
C ARG A 229 5.63 1.75 24.15
N GLN A 230 5.69 3.00 23.73
CA GLN A 230 6.93 3.66 23.33
C GLN A 230 8.05 3.57 24.38
N ALA A 231 7.67 3.59 25.67
CA ALA A 231 8.61 3.48 26.79
C ALA A 231 9.23 2.09 26.95
N ASP A 232 8.68 1.08 26.27
CA ASP A 232 9.16 -0.30 26.32
C ASP A 232 10.18 -0.62 25.21
N LEU A 233 10.49 0.35 24.33
CA LEU A 233 11.53 0.22 23.30
C LEU A 233 12.95 0.57 23.84
N PRO A 234 14.00 -0.09 23.34
CA PRO A 234 13.97 -1.23 22.43
C PRO A 234 13.50 -2.49 23.17
N ILE A 235 12.84 -3.40 22.46
CA ILE A 235 12.36 -4.65 23.05
C ILE A 235 13.55 -5.51 23.45
N THR A 236 13.73 -5.77 24.74
CA THR A 236 14.72 -6.74 25.22
C THR A 236 14.10 -8.13 25.34
N LYS A 237 14.73 -9.14 24.76
CA LYS A 237 14.37 -10.56 25.00
C LYS A 237 14.60 -10.98 26.46
#